data_AF-A0A292E8M3-F1
#
_entry.id   AF-A0A292E8M3-F1
#
_cell.length_a   1.000
_cell.length_b   1.000
_cell.length_c   1.000
_cell.angle_alpha   90.00
_cell.angle_beta   90.00
_cell.angle_gamma   90.00
#
_symmetry.space_group_name_H-M   'P 1'
#
loop_
_entity.id
_entity.type
_entity.pdbx_description
1 polymer ?
#
loop_
_entity_poly.entity_id
_entity_poly.type
_entity_poly.pdbx_seq_one_letter_code
_entity_poly.pdbx_strand_id
1 'polypeptide(L)' 'MADLIKEVVENVVQGVLKEILKKTTKKGATRRTKRQTRSSTTGRFTKKTTTRKPAKKQVSRRRSATSRSRQRKS' A
#
# COMPACT_ATOMS: atom_id res chain seq x y z
N MET A 1 43.34 20.05 8.65
CA MET A 1 43.24 18.81 7.83
C MET A 1 42.52 17.68 8.56
N ALA A 2 42.82 17.40 9.84
CA ALA A 2 42.12 16.35 10.60
C ALA A 2 40.63 16.65 10.83
N ASP A 3 40.27 17.91 11.11
CA ASP A 3 38.87 18.30 11.36
C ASP A 3 37.99 18.19 10.10
N LEU A 4 38.55 18.47 8.92
CA LEU A 4 37.89 18.28 7.63
C LEU A 4 37.59 16.80 7.36
N ILE A 5 38.54 15.91 7.67
CA ILE A 5 38.34 14.46 7.51
C ILE A 5 37.26 13.96 8.48
N LYS A 6 37.28 14.46 9.72
CA LYS A 6 36.25 14.13 10.72
C LYS A 6 34.86 14.55 10.25
N GLU A 7 34.71 15.75 9.69
CA GLU A 7 33.45 16.25 9.16
C GLU A 7 32.95 15.43 7.96
N VAL A 8 33.84 15.03 7.04
CA VAL A 8 33.45 14.16 5.91
C VAL A 8 32.97 12.79 6.39
N VAL A 9 33.71 12.17 7.32
CA VAL A 9 33.33 10.86 7.87
C VAL A 9 32.01 10.95 8.61
N GLU A 10 31.79 12.00 9.40
CA GLU A 10 30.56 12.20 10.16
C GLU A 10 29.35 12.41 9.23
N ASN A 11 29.49 13.19 8.17
CA ASN A 11 28.45 13.40 7.16
C ASN A 11 28.10 12.10 6.40
N VAL A 12 29.11 11.28 6.06
CA VAL A 12 28.89 9.98 5.41
C VAL A 12 28.17 9.01 6.35
N VAL A 13 28.60 8.92 7.61
CA VAL A 13 27.97 8.04 8.61
C VAL A 13 26.52 8.47 8.87
N GLN A 14 26.25 9.77 9.03
CA GLN A 14 24.89 10.29 9.20
C GLN A 14 24.02 10.03 7.96
N GLY A 15 24.58 10.17 6.75
CA GLY A 15 23.91 9.87 5.49
C GLY A 15 23.51 8.40 5.37
N VAL A 16 24.44 7.49 5.63
CA VAL A 16 24.23 6.04 5.59
C VAL A 16 23.25 5.60 6.67
N LEU A 17 23.37 6.10 7.91
CA LEU A 17 22.41 5.80 8.98
C LEU A 17 21.00 6.26 8.62
N LYS A 18 20.85 7.47 8.06
CA LYS A 18 19.54 7.97 7.60
C LYS A 18 18.97 7.13 6.47
N GLU A 19 19.81 6.63 5.56
CA GLU A 19 19.38 5.79 4.45
C GLU A 19 19.01 4.38 4.89
N ILE A 20 19.80 3.78 5.79
CA ILE A 20 19.50 2.51 6.44
C ILE A 20 18.20 2.66 7.23
N LEU A 21 18.05 3.69 8.06
CA LEU A 21 16.82 3.95 8.81
C LEU A 21 15.62 4.17 7.91
N LYS A 22 15.75 4.91 6.80
CA LYS A 22 14.68 5.02 5.78
C LYS A 22 14.35 3.67 5.16
N LYS A 23 15.35 2.81 4.88
CA LYS A 23 15.15 1.48 4.27
C LYS A 23 14.60 0.45 5.28
N THR A 24 14.94 0.57 6.56
CA THR A 24 14.46 -0.32 7.64
C THR A 24 13.08 0.09 8.13
N THR A 25 12.80 1.38 8.32
CA THR A 25 11.46 1.87 8.69
C THR A 25 10.43 1.78 7.56
N LYS A 26 10.86 1.73 6.28
CA LYS A 26 9.95 1.54 5.13
C LYS A 26 9.61 0.07 4.81
N LYS A 27 10.06 -0.90 5.62
CA LYS A 27 9.62 -2.30 5.50
C LYS A 27 8.21 -2.46 6.10
N GLY A 28 7.23 -1.97 5.35
CA GLY A 28 5.81 -2.14 5.64
C GLY A 28 5.10 -0.81 5.75
N ALA A 29 4.21 -0.54 4.80
CA ALA A 29 3.04 0.25 5.15
C ALA A 29 2.38 -0.51 6.31
N THR A 30 2.56 -0.04 7.54
CA THR A 30 1.64 -0.41 8.60
C THR A 30 0.30 0.10 8.10
N ARG A 31 -0.47 -0.81 7.49
CA ARG A 31 -1.90 -0.65 7.28
C ARG A 31 -2.53 -0.64 8.67
N ARG A 32 -2.25 0.39 9.46
CA ARG A 32 -3.07 0.75 10.59
C ARG A 32 -4.34 1.28 9.97
N THR A 33 -5.20 0.36 9.56
CA THR A 33 -6.58 0.62 9.20
C THR A 33 -7.16 1.37 10.38
N LYS A 34 -7.27 2.70 10.26
CA LYS A 34 -8.08 3.48 11.19
C LYS A 34 -9.44 2.80 11.19
N ARG A 35 -9.80 2.17 12.31
CA ARG A 35 -11.13 1.60 12.49
C ARG A 35 -12.11 2.72 12.18
N GLN A 36 -13.09 2.45 11.32
CA GLN A 36 -14.10 3.45 10.98
C GLN A 36 -14.73 3.95 12.28
N THR A 37 -14.71 5.26 12.48
CA THR A 37 -15.36 5.89 13.63
C THR A 37 -16.87 5.70 13.51
N ARG A 38 -17.51 5.29 14.60
CA ARG A 38 -18.97 5.15 14.68
C ARG A 38 -19.58 6.55 14.86
N SER A 39 -20.79 6.74 14.33
CA SER A 39 -21.60 7.92 14.64
C SER A 39 -21.85 7.98 16.14
N SER A 40 -21.61 9.14 16.76
CA SER A 40 -21.88 9.38 18.19
C SER A 40 -23.37 9.29 18.52
N THR A 41 -24.24 9.62 17.56
CA THR A 41 -25.70 9.65 17.75
C THR A 41 -26.36 8.29 17.50
N THR A 42 -25.91 7.55 16.48
CA THR A 42 -26.60 6.30 16.05
C THR A 42 -25.78 5.04 16.33
N GLY A 43 -24.50 5.16 16.71
CA GLY A 43 -23.60 4.02 16.94
C GLY A 43 -23.22 3.22 15.68
N ARG A 44 -23.79 3.56 14.52
CA ARG A 44 -23.53 2.91 13.23
C ARG A 44 -22.30 3.50 12.53
N PHE A 45 -21.63 2.71 11.69
CA PHE A 45 -20.55 3.23 10.84
C PHE A 45 -21.06 4.27 9.85
N THR A 46 -20.25 5.30 9.62
CA THR A 46 -20.54 6.35 8.63
C THR A 46 -20.46 5.76 7.22
N LYS A 47 -21.60 5.72 6.51
CA LYS A 47 -21.62 5.27 5.11
C LYS A 47 -21.04 6.37 4.23
N LYS A 48 -19.91 6.09 3.58
CA LYS A 48 -19.39 6.96 2.52
C LYS A 48 -20.32 6.86 1.31
N THR A 49 -20.80 8.00 0.84
CA THR A 49 -21.49 8.12 -0.46
C THR A 49 -20.47 7.78 -1.56
N THR A 50 -20.67 6.63 -2.19
CA THR A 50 -19.86 6.22 -3.35
C THR A 50 -20.73 6.24 -4.59
N THR A 51 -20.16 6.65 -5.72
CA THR A 51 -20.83 6.61 -7.01
C THR A 51 -21.08 5.16 -7.39
N ARG A 52 -22.35 4.74 -7.40
CA ARG A 52 -22.75 3.36 -7.76
C ARG A 52 -22.51 3.17 -9.26
N LYS A 53 -21.67 2.19 -9.61
CA LYS A 53 -21.53 1.75 -11.00
C LYS A 53 -22.80 1.01 -11.45
N PRO A 54 -23.20 1.15 -12.74
CA PRO A 54 -24.36 0.45 -13.27
C PRO A 54 -24.18 -1.07 -13.21
N ALA A 55 -25.29 -1.80 -13.11
CA ALA A 55 -25.29 -3.25 -13.09
C ALA A 55 -24.69 -3.79 -14.40
N LYS A 56 -23.66 -4.64 -14.28
CA LYS A 56 -23.12 -5.34 -15.45
C LYS A 56 -24.07 -6.47 -15.83
N LYS A 57 -24.38 -6.58 -17.13
CA LYS A 57 -25.16 -7.69 -17.70
C LYS A 57 -24.56 -9.02 -17.25
N GLN A 58 -25.40 -9.91 -16.74
CA GLN A 58 -25.01 -11.27 -16.37
C GLN A 58 -24.68 -12.06 -17.64
N VAL A 59 -23.41 -12.03 -18.05
CA VAL A 59 -22.88 -12.94 -19.07
C VAL A 59 -22.60 -14.28 -18.42
N SER A 60 -23.00 -15.36 -19.09
CA SER A 60 -22.88 -16.73 -18.58
C SER A 60 -21.47 -16.99 -18.02
N ARG A 61 -21.38 -17.77 -16.94
CA ARG A 61 -20.11 -18.16 -16.29
C ARG A 61 -19.22 -19.05 -17.16
N ARG A 62 -19.63 -19.35 -18.40
CA ARG A 62 -18.80 -20.13 -19.34
C ARG A 62 -17.56 -19.32 -19.66
N ARG A 63 -16.40 -19.86 -19.28
CA ARG A 63 -15.10 -19.29 -19.65
C ARG A 63 -15.03 -19.13 -21.17
N SER A 64 -14.58 -17.97 -21.62
CA SER A 64 -14.28 -17.72 -23.04
C SER A 64 -13.22 -18.71 -23.54
N ALA A 65 -13.19 -18.98 -24.85
CA ALA A 65 -12.21 -19.88 -25.46
C ALA A 65 -10.77 -19.46 -25.12
N THR A 66 -10.50 -18.14 -25.12
CA THR A 66 -9.23 -17.54 -24.72
C THR A 66 -8.84 -17.89 -23.28
N SER A 67 -9.79 -17.84 -22.34
CA SER A 67 -9.54 -18.22 -20.94
C SER A 67 -9.27 -19.71 -20.77
N ARG A 68 -9.93 -20.58 -21.55
CA ARG A 68 -9.70 -22.03 -21.55
C ARG A 68 -8.34 -22.43 -22.11
N SER A 69 -7.89 -21.77 -23.19
CA SER A 69 -6.59 -22.04 -23.83
C SER A 69 -5.42 -21.80 -22.86
N ARG A 70 -5.48 -20.72 -22.05
CA ARG A 70 -4.43 -20.41 -21.07
C ARG A 70 -4.28 -21.46 -19.96
N GLN A 71 -5.37 -22.10 -19.54
CA GLN A 71 -5.33 -23.13 -18.50
C GLN A 71 -4.68 -24.43 -18.99
N ARG A 72 -4.80 -24.77 -20.27
CA ARG A 72 -4.23 -26.01 -20.82
C ARG A 72 -2.73 -25.94 -21.09
N LYS A 73 -2.11 -24.76 -20.92
CA LYS A 73 -0.67 -24.54 -21.14
C LYS A 73 0.14 -24.44 -19.84
N SER A 74 -0.43 -24.78 -18.68
CA SER A 74 0.28 -24.89 -17.39
C SER A 74 0.75 -26.31 -17.12
#